data_AF-A0A840NTB1-F1
#
_entry.id   AF-A0A840NTB1-F1
#
_cell.length_a   1.000
_cell.length_b   1.000
_cell.length_c   1.000
_cell.angle_alpha   90.00
_cell.angle_beta   90.00
_cell.angle_gamma   90.00
#
_symmetry.space_group_name_H-M   'P 1'
#
loop_
_entity.id
_entity.type
_entity.pdbx_description
1 polymer ?
#
loop_
_entity_poly.entity_id
_entity_poly.type
_entity_poly.pdbx_seq_one_letter_code
_entity_poly.pdbx_strand_id
1 'polypeptide(L)'
;MDLAQAVERSGDPFPETAATYTVQGFPAEQGQNGAGLEGMGCRVDVDVADGQTLEVFYTPTIAGSVPNQDMCAKAKQAAEFAVTNLQAQG
;
A
#
# COMPACT_ATOMS: atom_id res chain seq x y z
N MET A 1 -9.63 -6.54 10.31
CA MET A 1 -9.12 -5.18 10.60
C MET A 1 -9.63 -4.32 9.46
N ASP A 2 -10.27 -3.20 9.78
CA ASP A 2 -10.70 -2.24 8.76
C ASP A 2 -9.54 -1.34 8.33
N LEU A 3 -9.77 -0.54 7.29
CA LEU A 3 -8.74 0.32 6.68
C LEU A 3 -8.20 1.36 7.68
N ALA A 4 -9.07 1.98 8.48
CA ALA A 4 -8.64 2.99 9.45
C ALA A 4 -7.67 2.38 10.48
N GLN A 5 -7.99 1.19 11.00
CA GLN A 5 -7.11 0.46 11.90
C GLN A 5 -5.78 0.03 11.24
N ALA A 6 -5.78 -0.26 9.94
CA ALA A 6 -4.58 -0.58 9.18
C ALA A 6 -3.63 0.62 9.08
N VAL A 7 -4.20 1.80 8.79
CA VAL A 7 -3.44 3.06 8.71
C VAL A 7 -2.92 3.48 10.08
N GLU A 8 -3.73 3.41 11.13
CA GLU A 8 -3.27 3.73 12.49
C GLU A 8 -2.07 2.89 12.94
N ARG A 9 -2.03 1.59 12.56
CA ARG A 9 -0.88 0.72 12.85
C ARG A 9 0.37 1.05 12.03
N SER A 10 0.21 1.70 10.89
CA SER A 10 1.29 2.06 9.98
C SER A 10 2.06 3.30 10.48
N GLY A 11 1.41 4.17 11.26
CA GLY A 11 1.96 5.45 11.68
C GLY A 11 1.82 6.52 10.59
N ASP A 12 2.33 7.73 10.85
CA ASP A 12 2.18 8.84 9.90
C ASP A 12 2.90 8.56 8.57
N PRO A 13 2.19 8.62 7.43
CA PRO A 13 2.79 8.38 6.13
C PRO A 13 3.66 9.57 5.72
N PHE A 14 4.73 9.28 4.99
CA PHE A 14 5.55 10.34 4.39
C PHE A 14 4.73 11.14 3.36
N PRO A 15 4.61 12.48 3.50
CA PRO A 15 3.66 13.26 2.71
C PRO A 15 3.83 13.16 1.19
N GLU A 16 5.05 12.97 0.70
CA GLU A 16 5.33 12.93 -0.74
C GLU A 16 4.83 11.64 -1.42
N THR A 17 4.59 10.58 -0.64
CA THR A 17 4.14 9.28 -1.15
C THR A 17 2.80 8.83 -0.58
N ALA A 18 2.28 9.57 0.41
CA ALA A 18 0.94 9.42 0.94
C ALA A 18 -0.11 9.66 -0.16
N ALA A 19 -1.01 8.71 -0.35
CA ALA A 19 -2.11 8.86 -1.30
C ALA A 19 -3.33 8.02 -0.89
N THR A 20 -4.52 8.56 -1.15
CA THR A 20 -5.80 7.83 -1.05
C THR A 20 -6.40 7.70 -2.44
N TYR A 21 -6.82 6.51 -2.84
CA TYR A 21 -7.38 6.24 -4.16
C TYR A 21 -8.29 5.00 -4.12
N THR A 22 -8.79 4.56 -5.28
CA THR A 22 -9.55 3.32 -5.41
C THR A 22 -8.78 2.28 -6.20
N VAL A 23 -8.80 1.03 -5.74
CA VAL A 23 -8.30 -0.15 -6.47
C VAL A 23 -9.51 -1.01 -6.86
N GLN A 24 -9.83 -1.06 -8.15
CA GLN A 24 -10.99 -1.82 -8.67
C GLN A 24 -12.32 -1.53 -7.94
N GLY A 25 -12.53 -0.27 -7.54
CA GLY A 25 -13.73 0.18 -6.82
C GLY A 25 -13.63 0.06 -5.30
N PHE A 26 -12.58 -0.55 -4.76
CA PHE A 26 -12.32 -0.62 -3.31
C PHE A 26 -11.48 0.57 -2.83
N PRO A 27 -11.83 1.19 -1.68
CA PRO A 27 -11.01 2.21 -1.06
C PRO A 27 -9.61 1.70 -0.75
N ALA A 28 -8.60 2.53 -1.00
CA ALA A 28 -7.21 2.21 -0.71
C ALA A 28 -6.42 3.41 -0.19
N GLU A 29 -5.50 3.13 0.72
CA GLU A 29 -4.54 4.08 1.26
C GLU A 29 -3.12 3.59 1.04
N GLN A 30 -2.23 4.50 0.69
CA GLN A 30 -0.83 4.24 0.39
C GLN A 30 0.05 5.16 1.19
N GLY A 31 1.20 4.64 1.63
CA GLY A 31 2.22 5.47 2.22
C GLY A 31 3.51 4.72 2.52
N GLN A 32 4.56 5.50 2.77
CA GLN A 32 5.79 4.99 3.35
C GLN A 32 5.87 5.40 4.81
N ASN A 33 6.11 4.41 5.67
CA ASN A 33 6.24 4.64 7.11
C ASN A 33 7.66 5.08 7.46
N GLY A 34 7.81 5.79 8.58
CA GLY A 34 9.11 6.24 9.10
C GLY A 34 9.78 7.30 8.23
N ALA A 35 9.02 8.35 7.89
CA ALA A 35 9.51 9.57 7.23
C ALA A 35 10.09 9.37 5.81
N GLY A 36 9.66 8.33 5.07
CA GLY A 36 10.05 8.16 3.67
C GLY A 36 11.49 7.68 3.50
N LEU A 37 12.03 6.94 4.47
CA LEU A 37 13.37 6.36 4.31
C LEU A 37 13.35 5.30 3.20
N GLU A 38 14.21 5.47 2.19
CA GLU A 38 14.32 4.63 0.98
C GLU A 38 14.72 3.14 1.23
N GLY A 39 14.68 2.67 2.47
CA GLY A 39 14.89 1.27 2.86
C GLY A 39 13.70 0.61 3.56
N MET A 40 12.63 1.36 3.86
CA MET A 40 11.48 0.85 4.62
C MET A 40 10.29 0.44 3.74
N GLY A 41 10.42 0.57 2.42
CA GLY A 41 9.38 0.16 1.48
C GLY A 41 8.18 1.11 1.40
N CYS A 42 7.16 0.70 0.64
CA CYS A 42 5.87 1.36 0.54
C CYS A 42 4.74 0.36 0.73
N ARG A 43 3.73 0.76 1.49
CA ARG A 43 2.52 -0.02 1.77
C ARG A 43 1.34 0.54 0.98
N VAL A 44 0.45 -0.36 0.57
CA VAL A 44 -0.90 -0.08 0.07
C VAL A 44 -1.88 -0.98 0.81
N ASP A 45 -2.81 -0.38 1.52
CA ASP A 45 -3.90 -1.07 2.22
C ASP A 45 -5.19 -0.88 1.42
N VAL A 46 -5.87 -1.98 1.07
CA VAL A 46 -7.12 -1.96 0.31
C VAL A 46 -8.24 -2.58 1.12
N ASP A 47 -9.35 -1.86 1.28
CA ASP A 47 -10.57 -2.35 1.93
C ASP A 47 -11.35 -3.25 0.97
N VAL A 48 -11.11 -4.56 0.98
CA VAL A 48 -11.63 -5.51 -0.02
C VAL A 48 -12.95 -6.18 0.40
N ALA A 49 -13.31 -6.12 1.67
CA ALA A 49 -14.57 -6.60 2.21
C ALA A 49 -14.76 -6.10 3.65
N ASP A 50 -15.98 -6.16 4.18
CA ASP A 50 -16.28 -5.71 5.54
C ASP A 50 -15.37 -6.39 6.59
N GLY A 51 -14.57 -5.56 7.27
CA GLY A 51 -13.58 -5.99 8.26
C GLY A 51 -12.32 -6.68 7.70
N GLN A 52 -12.10 -6.65 6.37
CA GLN A 52 -10.95 -7.28 5.70
C GLN A 52 -10.18 -6.28 4.84
N THR A 53 -8.94 -6.01 5.26
CA THR A 53 -7.97 -5.22 4.49
C THR A 53 -6.93 -6.13 3.83
N LEU A 54 -6.70 -5.93 2.54
CA LEU A 54 -5.56 -6.46 1.82
C LEU A 54 -4.38 -5.51 2.00
N GLU A 55 -3.36 -5.94 2.73
CA GLU A 55 -2.09 -5.22 2.84
C GLU A 55 -1.14 -5.69 1.73
N VAL A 56 -0.66 -4.75 0.93
CA VAL A 56 0.41 -4.96 -0.06
C VAL A 56 1.61 -4.13 0.34
N PHE A 57 2.77 -4.78 0.43
CA PHE A 57 4.01 -4.12 0.84
C PHE A 57 5.11 -4.42 -0.16
N TYR A 58 5.75 -3.35 -0.66
CA TYR A 58 6.93 -3.44 -1.51
C TYR A 58 8.15 -2.90 -0.76
N THR A 59 9.20 -3.70 -0.64
CA THR A 59 10.50 -3.27 -0.11
C THR A 59 11.63 -3.72 -1.04
N PRO A 60 12.63 -2.86 -1.32
CA PRO A 60 13.79 -3.27 -2.10
C PRO A 60 14.70 -4.17 -1.25
N THR A 61 15.39 -5.11 -1.91
CA THR A 61 16.38 -5.96 -1.25
C THR A 61 17.62 -5.18 -0.80
N ILE A 62 17.94 -4.10 -1.51
CA ILE A 62 19.05 -3.21 -1.20
C ILE A 62 18.45 -1.85 -0.85
N ALA A 63 18.66 -1.37 0.38
CA ALA A 63 18.15 -0.07 0.80
C ALA A 63 18.69 1.06 -0.11
N GLY A 64 17.82 1.99 -0.52
CA GLY A 64 18.18 3.08 -1.43
C GLY A 64 18.37 2.67 -2.89
N SER A 65 18.16 1.39 -3.26
CA SER A 65 18.28 0.97 -4.66
C SER A 65 17.07 1.30 -5.52
N VAL A 66 15.95 1.70 -4.90
CA VAL A 66 14.71 2.07 -5.57
C VAL A 66 14.20 3.37 -4.94
N PRO A 67 13.93 4.41 -5.74
CA PRO A 67 13.35 5.65 -5.23
C PRO A 67 11.99 5.43 -4.54
N ASN A 68 11.69 6.26 -3.56
CA ASN A 68 10.40 6.29 -2.85
C ASN A 68 9.17 6.24 -3.75
N GLN A 69 9.13 7.08 -4.79
CA GLN A 69 8.00 7.13 -5.72
C GLN A 69 7.85 5.82 -6.50
N ASP A 70 8.96 5.22 -6.92
CA ASP A 70 8.96 3.96 -7.67
C ASP A 70 8.55 2.78 -6.78
N MET A 71 8.93 2.78 -5.50
CA MET A 71 8.45 1.79 -4.54
C MET A 71 6.93 1.83 -4.41
N CYS A 72 6.36 3.02 -4.27
CA CYS A 72 4.92 3.17 -4.14
C CYS A 72 4.16 2.88 -5.44
N ALA A 73 4.71 3.25 -6.59
CA ALA A 73 4.15 2.85 -7.88
C ALA A 73 4.08 1.32 -8.03
N LYS A 74 5.13 0.60 -7.59
CA LYS A 74 5.16 -0.87 -7.59
C LYS A 74 4.18 -1.47 -6.60
N ALA A 75 4.08 -0.91 -5.38
CA ALA A 75 3.10 -1.36 -4.38
C ALA A 75 1.67 -1.20 -4.89
N LYS A 76 1.35 -0.07 -5.52
CA LYS A 76 0.07 0.17 -6.18
C LYS A 76 -0.24 -0.85 -7.27
N GLN A 77 0.70 -1.08 -8.19
CA GLN A 77 0.53 -2.05 -9.26
C GLN A 77 0.28 -3.47 -8.72
N ALA A 78 0.98 -3.84 -7.64
CA ALA A 78 0.78 -5.12 -6.97
C ALA A 78 -0.60 -5.22 -6.31
N ALA A 79 -1.10 -4.14 -5.69
CA ALA A 79 -2.46 -4.09 -5.14
C ALA A 79 -3.53 -4.24 -6.23
N GLU A 80 -3.38 -3.52 -7.36
CA GLU A 80 -4.28 -3.65 -8.52
C GLU A 80 -4.32 -5.08 -9.05
N PHE A 81 -3.16 -5.71 -9.19
CA PHE A 81 -3.06 -7.11 -9.62
C PHE A 81 -3.69 -8.08 -8.60
N ALA A 82 -3.39 -7.90 -7.31
CA ALA A 82 -3.90 -8.78 -6.26
C ALA A 82 -5.43 -8.72 -6.16
N VAL A 83 -6.03 -7.52 -6.14
CA VAL A 83 -7.48 -7.35 -6.10
C VAL A 83 -8.15 -7.93 -7.34
N THR A 84 -7.57 -7.71 -8.54
CA THR A 84 -8.08 -8.29 -9.78
C THR A 84 -8.12 -9.81 -9.72
N ASN A 85 -7.06 -10.46 -9.20
CA ASN A 85 -7.04 -11.91 -9.05
C ASN A 85 -7.97 -12.44 -7.96
N LEU A 86 -8.16 -11.69 -6.87
CA LEU A 86 -9.15 -12.04 -5.83
C LEU A 86 -10.57 -12.01 -6.40
N GLN A 87 -10.91 -11.01 -7.20
CA GLN A 87 -12.21 -10.91 -7.87
C GLN A 87 -12.42 -12.04 -8.88
N ALA A 88 -11.38 -12.48 -9.59
CA ALA A 88 -11.46 -13.58 -10.56
C ALA A 88 -11.60 -14.98 -9.93
N GLN A 89 -11.29 -15.12 -8.63
CA GLN A 89 -11.42 -16.37 -7.88
C GLN A 89 -12.76 -16.48 -7.11
N GLY A 90 -13.60 -15.44 -7.17
CA GLY A 90 -14.93 -15.38 -6.53
C GLY A 90 -16.04 -15.97 -7.40
#